data_AF-A0A7R9PFG9-F1
#
_entry.id   AF-A0A7R9PFG9-F1
#
_cell.length_a   1.000
_cell.length_b   1.000
_cell.length_c   1.000
_cell.angle_alpha   90.00
_cell.angle_beta   90.00
_cell.angle_gamma   90.00
#
_symmetry.space_group_name_H-M   'P 1'
#
loop_
_entity.id
_entity.type
_entity.pdbx_description
1 polymer ?
#
loop_
_entity_poly.entity_id
_entity_poly.type
_entity_poly.pdbx_seq_one_letter_code
_entity_poly.pdbx_strand_id
1 'polypeptide(L)'
;MEVLLEEVMAHIRFPMMSPRQLADLLLSPLTKHYKEIIVERMAIGMSFHAGQKERIEEVLSEEGGRLLFTPRLYKAFSWSSLLSVENFPSLASYHSRTLVFSSHSCLAEHAGDHVCEWVVDIFPKGVWFKKFFLIVWQGTVEVPENVLKTVS
;
A
#
# COMPACT_ATOMS: atom_id res chain seq x y z
N MET A 1 -14.91 -1.24 -29.78
CA MET A 1 -13.49 -1.49 -29.43
C MET A 1 -12.97 -0.39 -28.52
N GLU A 2 -13.24 0.88 -28.82
CA GLU A 2 -12.90 2.02 -27.94
C GLU A 2 -13.56 1.94 -26.55
N VAL A 3 -14.85 1.58 -26.46
CA VAL A 3 -15.54 1.40 -25.17
C VAL A 3 -14.85 0.37 -24.27
N LEU A 4 -14.43 -0.77 -24.84
CA LEU A 4 -13.72 -1.81 -24.08
C LEU A 4 -12.34 -1.30 -23.61
N LEU A 5 -11.67 -0.50 -24.43
CA LEU A 5 -10.41 0.11 -24.03
C LEU A 5 -10.61 1.07 -22.87
N GLU A 6 -11.62 1.93 -22.91
CA GLU A 6 -11.93 2.85 -21.81
C GLU A 6 -12.24 2.11 -20.50
N GLU A 7 -13.05 1.05 -20.56
CA GLU A 7 -13.34 0.19 -19.42
C GLU A 7 -12.08 -0.45 -18.84
N VAL A 8 -11.19 -0.98 -19.69
CA VAL A 8 -9.92 -1.56 -19.25
C VAL A 8 -8.99 -0.49 -18.68
N MET A 9 -8.90 0.67 -19.32
CA MET A 9 -8.03 1.78 -18.92
C MET A 9 -8.45 2.38 -17.58
N ALA A 10 -9.75 2.40 -17.27
CA ALA A 10 -10.28 2.81 -15.96
C ALA A 10 -9.76 1.93 -14.80
N HIS A 11 -9.20 0.76 -15.09
CA HIS A 11 -8.63 -0.15 -14.12
C HIS A 11 -7.11 -0.07 -13.98
N ILE A 12 -6.42 0.65 -14.87
CA ILE A 12 -4.98 0.85 -14.84
C ILE A 12 -4.65 2.08 -13.96
N ARG A 13 -3.58 2.00 -13.17
CA ARG A 13 -3.12 3.08 -12.29
C ARG A 13 -1.77 3.59 -12.78
N PHE A 14 -1.82 4.51 -13.73
CA PHE A 14 -0.62 5.13 -14.32
C PHE A 14 0.30 5.78 -13.29
N PRO A 15 -0.20 6.46 -12.22
CA PRO A 15 0.64 6.94 -11.13
C PRO A 15 1.41 5.85 -10.35
N MET A 16 1.10 4.58 -10.55
CA MET A 16 1.77 3.43 -9.92
C MET A 16 2.84 2.81 -10.84
N MET A 17 3.02 3.34 -12.05
CA MET A 17 4.09 2.94 -12.97
C MET A 17 5.26 3.89 -12.82
N SER A 18 6.49 3.41 -12.79
CA SER A 18 7.65 4.31 -12.75
C SER A 18 7.71 5.18 -14.02
N PRO A 19 8.35 6.36 -13.98
CA PRO A 19 8.50 7.23 -15.15
C PRO A 19 9.15 6.52 -16.34
N ARG A 20 10.06 5.57 -16.08
CA ARG A 20 10.61 4.69 -17.11
C ARG A 20 9.56 3.78 -17.74
N GLN A 21 8.72 3.14 -16.95
CA GLN A 21 7.62 2.30 -17.47
C GLN A 21 6.61 3.11 -18.27
N LEU A 22 6.31 4.35 -17.83
CA LEU A 22 5.49 5.28 -18.59
C LEU A 22 6.17 5.62 -19.93
N ALA A 23 7.46 5.96 -19.94
CA ALA A 23 8.18 6.24 -21.18
C ALA A 23 8.18 5.05 -22.15
N ASP A 24 8.40 3.83 -21.66
CA ASP A 24 8.36 2.61 -22.46
C ASP A 24 6.97 2.38 -23.09
N LEU A 25 5.89 2.75 -22.38
CA LEU A 25 4.52 2.63 -22.87
C LEU A 25 4.24 3.54 -24.08
N LEU A 26 4.92 4.68 -24.23
CA LEU A 26 4.79 5.55 -25.41
C LEU A 26 5.17 4.84 -26.70
N LEU A 27 6.09 3.88 -26.62
CA LEU A 27 6.58 3.12 -27.77
C LEU A 27 5.65 1.97 -28.14
N SER A 28 4.69 1.63 -27.28
CA SER A 28 3.81 0.48 -27.48
C SER A 28 2.88 0.66 -28.69
N PRO A 29 2.60 -0.40 -29.46
CA PRO A 29 1.63 -0.34 -30.56
C PRO A 29 0.23 0.10 -30.12
N LEU A 30 -0.15 -0.22 -28.89
CA LEU A 30 -1.44 0.17 -28.29
C LEU A 30 -1.54 1.69 -28.16
N THR A 31 -0.51 2.34 -27.63
CA THR A 31 -0.44 3.80 -27.49
C THR A 31 -0.44 4.50 -28.85
N LYS A 32 0.19 3.90 -29.87
CA LYS A 32 0.15 4.45 -31.24
C LYS A 32 -1.27 4.44 -31.82
N HIS A 33 -2.06 3.42 -31.49
CA HIS A 33 -3.43 3.28 -31.99
C HIS A 33 -4.45 4.11 -31.20
N TYR A 34 -4.25 4.29 -29.89
CA TYR A 34 -5.21 4.95 -28.99
C TYR A 34 -4.54 6.06 -28.16
N LYS A 35 -3.83 6.94 -28.88
CA LYS A 35 -2.93 7.94 -28.28
C LYS A 35 -3.62 8.85 -27.27
N GLU A 36 -4.83 9.31 -27.55
CA GLU A 36 -5.45 10.42 -26.81
C GLU A 36 -5.74 10.00 -25.37
N ILE A 37 -6.47 8.88 -25.20
CA ILE A 37 -6.83 8.34 -23.88
C ILE A 37 -5.59 7.88 -23.11
N ILE A 38 -4.63 7.22 -23.78
CA ILE A 38 -3.46 6.66 -23.10
C ILE A 38 -2.50 7.78 -22.67
N VAL A 39 -2.21 8.74 -23.54
CA VAL A 39 -1.27 9.85 -23.25
C VAL A 39 -1.81 10.75 -22.14
N GLU A 40 -3.12 11.01 -22.09
CA GLU A 40 -3.72 11.79 -21.01
C GLU A 40 -3.50 11.12 -19.64
N ARG A 41 -3.77 9.81 -19.54
CA ARG A 41 -3.55 9.05 -18.30
C ARG A 41 -2.07 8.99 -17.91
N MET A 42 -1.18 8.88 -18.90
CA MET A 42 0.27 8.94 -18.67
C MET A 42 0.72 10.32 -18.18
N ALA A 43 0.15 11.40 -18.72
CA ALA A 43 0.45 12.75 -18.28
C ALA A 43 0.08 12.95 -16.81
N ILE A 44 -1.07 12.42 -16.36
CA ILE A 44 -1.45 12.40 -14.94
C ILE A 44 -0.40 11.64 -14.10
N GLY A 45 0.06 10.49 -14.57
CA GLY A 45 1.16 9.74 -13.92
C GLY A 45 2.44 10.55 -13.82
N MET A 46 2.87 11.20 -14.90
CA MET A 46 4.06 12.05 -14.91
C MET A 46 3.91 13.26 -13.97
N SER A 47 2.74 13.91 -13.92
CA SER A 47 2.43 14.97 -12.97
C SER A 47 2.55 14.50 -11.52
N PHE A 48 2.15 13.26 -11.23
CA PHE A 48 2.31 12.65 -9.91
C PHE A 48 3.78 12.45 -9.56
N HIS A 49 4.57 11.86 -10.47
CA HIS A 49 6.00 11.67 -10.23
C HIS A 49 6.77 12.99 -10.14
N ALA A 50 6.34 14.05 -10.84
CA ALA A 50 6.92 15.39 -10.79
C ALA A 50 6.46 16.26 -9.59
N GLY A 51 5.48 15.80 -8.80
CA GLY A 51 4.99 16.54 -7.63
C GLY A 51 4.13 17.75 -7.95
N GLN A 52 3.44 17.75 -9.10
CA GLN A 52 2.57 18.84 -9.55
C GLN A 52 1.23 18.87 -8.78
N LYS A 53 1.25 19.31 -7.52
CA LYS A 53 0.13 19.22 -6.58
C LYS A 53 -1.18 19.80 -7.11
N GLU A 54 -1.17 21.00 -7.70
CA GLU A 54 -2.37 21.65 -8.24
C GLU A 54 -3.05 20.77 -9.30
N ARG A 55 -2.26 20.22 -10.24
CA ARG A 55 -2.78 19.33 -11.27
C ARG A 55 -3.36 18.04 -10.68
N ILE A 56 -2.74 17.50 -9.62
CA ILE A 56 -3.25 16.31 -8.94
C ILE A 56 -4.56 16.63 -8.20
N GLU A 57 -4.67 17.79 -7.55
CA GLU A 57 -5.89 18.24 -6.87
C GLU A 57 -7.05 18.43 -7.84
N GLU A 58 -6.81 19.01 -9.02
CA GLU A 58 -7.78 19.08 -10.11
C GLU A 58 -8.32 17.69 -10.46
N VAL A 59 -7.43 16.74 -10.77
CA VAL A 59 -7.83 15.37 -11.14
C VAL A 59 -8.55 14.68 -9.99
N LEU A 60 -8.15 14.89 -8.74
CA LEU A 60 -8.82 14.31 -7.57
C LEU A 60 -10.26 14.82 -7.38
N SER A 61 -10.59 15.99 -7.94
CA SER A 61 -11.93 16.58 -7.91
C SER A 61 -12.86 16.02 -8.99
N GLU A 62 -12.31 15.39 -10.03
CA GLU A 62 -13.07 14.77 -11.13
C GLU A 62 -13.73 13.45 -10.69
N GLU A 63 -14.79 13.08 -11.41
CA GLU A 63 -15.49 11.81 -11.17
C GLU A 63 -14.55 10.62 -11.39
N GLY A 64 -14.38 9.78 -10.36
CA GLY A 64 -13.47 8.65 -10.40
C GLY A 64 -11.98 9.01 -10.32
N GLY A 65 -11.60 10.28 -10.24
CA GLY A 65 -10.21 10.72 -10.19
C GLY A 65 -9.41 10.13 -9.03
N ARG A 66 -10.02 10.06 -7.83
CA ARG A 66 -9.43 9.39 -6.65
C ARG A 66 -9.02 7.95 -6.91
N LEU A 67 -9.77 7.23 -7.76
CA LEU A 67 -9.46 5.83 -8.07
C LEU A 67 -8.12 5.72 -8.78
N LEU A 68 -7.72 6.69 -9.60
CA LEU A 68 -6.45 6.68 -10.35
C LEU A 68 -5.21 6.65 -9.45
N PHE A 69 -5.32 7.25 -8.26
CA PHE A 69 -4.25 7.33 -7.26
C PHE A 69 -4.38 6.26 -6.17
N THR A 70 -5.45 5.46 -6.19
CA THR A 70 -5.62 4.37 -5.22
C THR A 70 -4.79 3.16 -5.68
N PRO A 71 -3.82 2.70 -4.88
CA PRO A 71 -3.03 1.51 -5.21
C PRO A 71 -3.93 0.29 -5.42
N ARG A 72 -3.52 -0.58 -6.35
CA ARG A 72 -4.16 -1.88 -6.57
C ARG A 72 -3.16 -2.99 -6.30
N LEU A 73 -3.65 -4.10 -5.76
CA LEU A 73 -2.88 -5.33 -5.61
C LEU A 73 -2.61 -5.93 -6.99
N TYR A 74 -1.56 -5.46 -7.65
CA TYR A 74 -0.97 -6.18 -8.76
C TYR A 74 -0.25 -7.40 -8.18
N LYS A 75 -0.31 -8.55 -8.87
CA LYS A 75 0.28 -9.83 -8.40
C LYS A 75 1.82 -9.80 -8.24
N ALA A 76 2.46 -8.65 -8.38
CA ALA A 76 3.90 -8.50 -8.25
C ALA A 76 4.27 -8.41 -6.76
N PHE A 77 5.02 -9.40 -6.28
CA PHE A 77 5.54 -9.48 -4.90
C PHE A 77 6.65 -8.45 -4.60
N SER A 78 6.87 -7.47 -5.47
CA SER A 78 8.03 -6.56 -5.45
C SER A 78 8.20 -5.79 -4.14
N TRP A 79 7.10 -5.52 -3.42
CA TRP A 79 7.10 -4.78 -2.15
C TRP A 79 6.30 -5.53 -1.08
N SER A 80 6.52 -6.84 -0.99
CA SER A 80 5.86 -7.72 -0.02
C SER A 80 6.86 -8.43 0.87
N SER A 81 6.43 -8.77 2.07
CA SER A 81 7.17 -9.61 3.00
C SER A 81 6.30 -10.78 3.44
N LEU A 82 6.94 -11.89 3.81
CA LEU A 82 6.27 -13.12 4.19
C LEU A 82 6.67 -13.51 5.61
N LEU A 83 5.69 -13.71 6.48
CA LEU A 83 5.89 -14.29 7.80
C LEU A 83 5.22 -15.66 7.84
N SER A 84 6.01 -16.71 8.06
CA SER A 84 5.51 -18.08 8.17
C SER A 84 5.50 -18.54 9.63
N VAL A 85 4.43 -19.22 10.05
CA VAL A 85 4.30 -19.82 11.38
C VAL A 85 4.46 -21.33 11.25
N GLU A 86 5.68 -21.81 11.46
CA GLU A 86 5.99 -23.24 11.41
C GLU A 86 5.61 -23.95 12.71
N ASN A 87 5.30 -25.24 12.60
CA ASN A 87 4.96 -26.11 13.73
C ASN A 87 3.87 -25.52 14.65
N PHE A 88 2.82 -24.94 14.05
CA PHE A 88 1.71 -24.30 14.78
C PHE A 88 1.15 -25.16 15.93
N PRO A 89 0.92 -26.48 15.78
CA PRO A 89 0.41 -27.29 16.88
C PRO A 89 1.31 -27.29 18.13
N SER A 90 2.63 -27.28 17.98
CA SER A 90 3.59 -27.27 19.09
C SER A 90 3.94 -25.87 19.60
N LEU A 91 3.43 -24.81 18.96
CA LEU A 91 3.68 -23.44 19.42
C LEU A 91 3.09 -23.22 20.82
N ALA A 92 3.82 -22.57 21.72
CA ALA A 92 3.26 -22.19 23.02
C ALA A 92 2.09 -21.21 22.85
N SER A 93 1.10 -21.28 23.74
CA SER A 93 0.04 -20.27 23.80
C SER A 93 0.64 -18.88 24.06
N TYR A 94 0.05 -17.86 23.45
CA TYR A 94 0.49 -16.46 23.59
C TYR A 94 1.90 -16.14 23.07
N HIS A 95 2.52 -17.07 22.34
CA HIS A 95 3.79 -16.85 21.65
C HIS A 95 3.59 -15.86 20.49
N SER A 96 4.50 -14.89 20.33
CA SER A 96 4.50 -13.93 19.22
C SER A 96 5.55 -14.23 18.16
N ARG A 97 5.26 -13.87 16.92
CA ARG A 97 6.22 -13.84 15.82
C ARG A 97 6.26 -12.42 15.27
N THR A 98 7.44 -11.82 15.30
CA THR A 98 7.67 -10.47 14.80
C THR A 98 8.29 -10.57 13.40
N LEU A 99 7.70 -9.84 12.46
CA LEU A 99 8.31 -9.56 11.15
C LEU A 99 8.65 -8.07 11.11
N VAL A 100 9.91 -7.78 10.82
CA VAL A 100 10.37 -6.41 10.56
C VAL A 100 10.75 -6.32 9.09
N PHE A 101 10.20 -5.35 8.37
CA PHE A 101 10.56 -5.09 6.98
C PHE A 101 10.38 -3.61 6.65
N SER A 102 11.03 -3.16 5.59
CA SER A 102 10.89 -1.80 5.08
C SER A 102 10.22 -1.80 3.71
N SER A 103 9.45 -0.76 3.44
CA SER A 103 8.94 -0.45 2.09
C SER A 103 9.27 0.99 1.73
N HIS A 104 9.15 1.35 0.46
CA HIS A 104 9.10 2.77 0.10
C HIS A 104 7.89 3.44 0.76
N SER A 105 8.07 4.69 1.22
CA SER A 105 7.00 5.50 1.81
C SER A 105 6.09 6.13 0.75
N CYS A 106 6.63 6.31 -0.47
CA CYS A 106 5.94 6.88 -1.61
C CYS A 106 6.44 6.24 -2.91
N LEU A 107 5.57 6.13 -3.91
CA LEU A 107 5.93 5.67 -5.25
C LEU A 107 6.34 6.82 -6.18
N ALA A 108 6.09 8.08 -5.78
CA ALA A 108 6.39 9.24 -6.60
C ALA A 108 7.90 9.53 -6.63
N GLU A 109 8.46 9.82 -7.82
CA GLU A 109 9.90 9.99 -7.98
C GLU A 109 10.41 11.24 -7.26
N HIS A 110 9.65 12.35 -7.29
CA HIS A 110 9.98 13.58 -6.58
C HIS A 110 10.07 13.41 -5.05
N ALA A 111 9.45 12.37 -4.49
CA ALA A 111 9.49 12.10 -3.07
C ALA A 111 10.81 11.40 -2.64
N GLY A 112 11.62 10.94 -3.58
CA GLY A 112 12.90 10.29 -3.32
C GLY A 112 12.79 8.95 -2.58
N ASP A 113 13.94 8.44 -2.11
CA ASP A 113 14.07 7.11 -1.51
C ASP A 113 13.79 7.11 0.00
N HIS A 114 12.66 7.68 0.40
CA HIS A 114 12.20 7.56 1.77
C HIS A 114 11.60 6.18 2.03
N VAL A 115 11.98 5.56 3.15
CA VAL A 115 11.50 4.25 3.56
C VAL A 115 10.61 4.35 4.80
N CYS A 116 9.57 3.52 4.84
CA CYS A 116 8.78 3.25 6.03
C CYS A 116 9.23 1.91 6.62
N GLU A 117 9.50 1.90 7.92
CA GLU A 117 9.75 0.67 8.68
C GLU A 117 8.43 0.14 9.24
N TRP A 118 8.23 -1.16 9.07
CA TRP A 118 7.05 -1.87 9.53
C TRP A 118 7.46 -2.95 10.53
N VAL A 119 6.76 -2.97 11.66
CA VAL A 119 6.86 -4.04 12.66
C VAL A 119 5.50 -4.70 12.75
N VAL A 120 5.44 -5.98 12.38
CA VAL A 120 4.23 -6.79 12.42
C VAL A 120 4.40 -7.88 13.45
N ASP A 121 3.62 -7.80 14.53
CA ASP A 121 3.53 -8.86 15.53
C ASP A 121 2.31 -9.73 15.30
N ILE A 122 2.55 -11.01 15.07
CA ILE A 122 1.51 -12.04 14.94
C ILE A 122 1.47 -12.86 16.22
N PHE A 123 0.28 -13.10 16.74
CA PHE A 123 0.02 -13.91 17.92
C PHE A 123 -0.88 -15.10 17.56
N PRO A 124 -0.30 -16.21 17.06
CA PRO A 124 -1.08 -17.27 16.41
C PRO A 124 -2.03 -18.02 17.36
N LYS A 125 -1.73 -18.02 18.67
CA LYS A 125 -2.51 -18.72 19.71
C LYS A 125 -3.07 -17.76 20.76
N GLY A 126 -3.52 -16.60 20.32
CA GLY A 126 -4.08 -15.55 21.18
C GLY A 126 -3.01 -14.68 21.83
N VAL A 127 -3.44 -13.65 22.56
CA VAL A 127 -2.60 -12.65 23.22
C VAL A 127 -2.87 -12.66 24.72
N TRP A 128 -1.82 -12.62 25.54
CA TRP A 128 -1.94 -12.40 26.98
C TRP A 128 -1.31 -11.06 27.36
N PHE A 129 -2.16 -10.09 27.68
CA PHE A 129 -1.75 -8.82 28.25
C PHE A 129 -1.56 -9.01 29.75
N LYS A 130 -0.31 -8.94 30.20
CA LYS A 130 0.02 -9.01 31.63
C LYS A 130 -0.49 -7.77 32.34
N LYS A 131 -0.84 -7.92 33.62
CA LYS A 131 -1.13 -6.81 34.54
C LYS A 131 0.04 -5.80 34.54
N PHE A 132 -0.27 -4.51 34.50
CA PHE A 132 0.74 -3.45 34.59
C PHE A 132 0.18 -2.20 35.29
N PHE A 133 1.07 -1.28 35.64
CA PHE A 133 0.73 0.03 36.21
C PHE A 133 0.95 1.12 35.15
N LEU A 134 -0.09 1.89 34.86
CA LEU A 134 -0.01 3.06 33.98
C LEU A 134 0.21 4.31 34.84
N ILE A 135 1.34 5.00 34.61
CA ILE A 135 1.64 6.26 35.28
C ILE A 135 1.00 7.40 34.48
N VAL A 136 0.03 8.11 35.08
CA VAL A 136 -0.61 9.29 34.50
C VAL A 136 -0.48 10.50 35.44
N TRP A 137 -0.74 11.70 34.93
CA TRP A 137 -0.67 12.93 35.74
C TRP A 137 -1.50 12.92 37.02
N GLN A 138 -2.62 12.17 37.02
CA GLN A 138 -3.54 12.07 38.16
C GLN A 138 -3.19 10.94 39.14
N GLY A 139 -2.08 10.22 38.92
CA GLY A 139 -1.62 9.12 39.76
C GLY A 139 -1.27 7.85 38.98
N THR A 140 -1.11 6.75 39.69
CA THR A 140 -0.85 5.44 39.07
C THR A 140 -2.15 4.65 38.99
N VAL A 141 -2.50 4.21 37.78
CA VAL A 141 -3.69 3.38 37.53
C VAL A 141 -3.24 1.93 37.33
N GLU A 142 -3.84 1.02 38.08
CA GLU A 142 -3.64 -0.41 37.86
C GLU A 142 -4.48 -0.88 36.67
N VAL A 143 -3.83 -1.49 35.67
CA VAL A 143 -4.50 -2.11 34.54
C VAL A 143 -4.47 -3.63 34.73
N PRO A 144 -5.65 -4.29 34.84
CA PRO A 144 -5.71 -5.73 35.08
C PRO A 144 -5.19 -6.52 33.87
N GLU A 145 -4.84 -7.78 34.11
CA GLU A 145 -4.50 -8.68 33.02
C GLU A 145 -5.72 -8.99 32.14
N ASN A 146 -5.48 -9.23 30.85
CA ASN A 146 -6.51 -9.62 29.91
C ASN A 146 -5.97 -10.64 28.91
N VAL A 147 -6.77 -11.67 28.62
CA VAL A 147 -6.41 -12.74 27.69
C VAL A 147 -7.39 -12.74 26.53
N LEU A 148 -6.87 -12.47 25.34
CA LEU A 148 -7.62 -12.59 24.09
C LEU A 148 -7.28 -13.93 23.45
N LYS A 149 -8.22 -14.88 23.51
CA LYS A 149 -8.08 -16.18 22.84
C LYS A 149 -8.46 -16.04 21.37
N THR A 150 -7.82 -16.80 20.49
CA THR A 150 -8.30 -16.96 19.11
C THR A 150 -9.66 -17.65 19.13
N VAL A 151 -10.59 -17.17 18.30
CA VAL A 151 -11.87 -17.84 18.08
C VAL A 151 -11.57 -19.18 17.41
N SER A 152 -11.91 -20.27 18.09
CA SER A 152 -11.73 -21.65 17.63
C SER A 152 -12.75 -22.04 16.57
#